data_AF-A0A2V6KPY2-F1
#
_entry.id   AF-A0A2V6KPY2-F1
#
_cell.length_a   1.000
_cell.length_b   1.000
_cell.length_c   1.000
_cell.angle_alpha   90.00
_cell.angle_beta   90.00
_cell.angle_gamma   90.00
#
_symmetry.space_group_name_H-M   'P 1'
#
loop_
_entity.id
_entity.type
_entity.pdbx_description
1 polymer ?
#
loop_
_entity_poly.entity_id
_entity_poly.type
_entity_poly.pdbx_seq_one_letter_code
_entity_poly.pdbx_strand_id
1 'polypeptide(L)'
;MNPKGFFGELKRRNVYKVAVAYAVIGWLLVQVATQVFPFFEIPNWTIRLVVLAIVIGFPIALVIAWAFELTPEGIKRTEDVDLAAGSSSKKRTWIYVVVIGVAFSIGLFFVGRYTARSTASTAPAELSAKSIAVLPFDNLSRDPDNAYFAEGVQDEVLTRLAKVADLKVISRTSTQRFKSAPSDLRDIAKRLGVTNILEGSVQKANDQVRVNVQLI
;
A
#
# COMPACT_ATOMS: atom_id res chain seq x y z
N MET A 1 30.32 -28.38 -2.25
CA MET A 1 29.29 -28.65 -3.29
C MET A 1 29.79 -28.11 -4.60
N ASN A 2 30.02 -28.98 -5.59
CA ASN A 2 30.74 -28.64 -6.82
C ASN A 2 29.75 -28.08 -7.87
N PRO A 3 29.73 -26.76 -8.15
CA PRO A 3 28.69 -26.14 -9.00
C PRO A 3 28.70 -26.65 -10.44
N LYS A 4 29.82 -27.22 -10.90
CA LYS A 4 29.95 -27.78 -12.26
C LYS A 4 29.18 -29.11 -12.47
N GLY A 5 28.89 -29.86 -11.40
CA GLY A 5 28.09 -31.10 -11.49
C GLY A 5 26.59 -30.82 -11.64
N PHE A 6 26.06 -29.88 -10.86
CA PHE A 6 24.63 -29.52 -10.86
C PHE A 6 24.17 -28.93 -12.21
N PHE A 7 25.01 -28.10 -12.84
CA PHE A 7 24.76 -27.58 -14.19
C PHE A 7 24.91 -28.66 -15.29
N GLY A 8 25.73 -29.69 -15.06
CA GLY A 8 25.82 -30.86 -15.94
C GLY A 8 24.59 -31.75 -15.87
N GLU A 9 24.05 -31.98 -14.67
CA GLU A 9 22.80 -32.70 -14.43
C GLU A 9 21.58 -32.01 -15.08
N LEU A 10 21.49 -30.68 -14.96
CA LEU A 10 20.43 -29.86 -15.58
C LEU A 10 20.48 -29.88 -17.12
N LYS A 11 21.69 -29.97 -17.69
CA LYS A 11 21.91 -30.01 -19.14
C LYS A 11 21.62 -31.38 -19.75
N ARG A 12 21.82 -32.46 -18.99
CA ARG A 12 21.60 -33.84 -19.45
C ARG A 12 20.12 -34.26 -19.49
N ARG A 13 19.24 -33.61 -18.70
CA ARG A 13 17.83 -34.00 -18.51
C ARG A 13 16.79 -33.09 -19.19
N ASN A 14 17.16 -32.27 -20.16
CA ASN A 14 16.26 -31.32 -20.87
C ASN A 14 15.49 -30.30 -19.98
N VAL A 15 15.74 -30.23 -18.68
CA VAL A 15 15.07 -29.29 -17.74
C VAL A 15 15.30 -27.83 -18.15
N TYR A 16 16.46 -27.53 -18.77
CA TYR A 16 16.73 -26.21 -19.35
C TYR A 16 15.72 -25.80 -20.43
N LYS A 17 15.18 -26.74 -21.22
CA LYS A 17 14.18 -26.43 -22.25
C LYS A 17 12.87 -25.96 -21.62
N VAL A 18 12.47 -26.59 -20.52
CA VAL A 18 11.25 -26.19 -19.78
C VAL A 18 11.47 -24.85 -19.10
N ALA A 19 12.63 -24.62 -18.50
CA ALA A 19 12.98 -23.33 -17.91
C ALA A 19 12.95 -22.19 -18.95
N VAL A 20 13.53 -22.43 -20.14
CA VAL A 20 13.53 -21.48 -21.26
C VAL A 20 12.12 -21.27 -21.81
N ALA A 21 11.35 -22.35 -22.04
CA ALA A 21 9.97 -22.25 -22.50
C ALA A 21 9.09 -21.48 -21.50
N TYR A 22 9.24 -21.74 -20.20
CA TYR A 22 8.53 -21.02 -19.16
C TYR A 22 8.93 -19.55 -19.10
N ALA A 23 10.21 -19.23 -19.25
CA ALA A 23 10.68 -17.84 -19.30
C ALA A 23 10.09 -17.10 -20.51
N VAL A 24 10.05 -17.74 -21.70
CA VAL A 24 9.46 -17.15 -22.92
C VAL A 24 7.96 -16.94 -22.78
N ILE A 25 7.22 -17.96 -22.29
CA ILE A 25 5.77 -17.88 -22.08
C ILE A 25 5.44 -16.87 -20.97
N GLY A 26 6.17 -16.90 -19.86
CA GLY A 26 6.01 -15.95 -18.77
C GLY A 26 6.26 -14.51 -19.21
N TRP A 27 7.33 -14.28 -19.98
CA TRP A 27 7.60 -12.97 -20.57
C TRP A 27 6.50 -12.52 -21.53
N LEU A 28 6.01 -13.40 -22.41
CA LEU A 28 4.90 -13.12 -23.33
C LEU A 28 3.62 -12.73 -22.56
N LEU A 29 3.28 -13.46 -21.50
CA LEU A 29 2.11 -13.19 -20.65
C LEU A 29 2.23 -11.82 -19.96
N VAL A 30 3.41 -11.49 -19.44
CA VAL A 30 3.66 -10.16 -18.87
C VAL A 30 3.48 -9.08 -19.93
N GLN A 31 4.01 -9.28 -21.13
CA GLN A 31 3.91 -8.30 -22.22
C GLN A 31 2.45 -8.05 -22.63
N VAL A 32 1.66 -9.11 -22.81
CA VAL A 32 0.22 -8.99 -23.09
C VAL A 32 -0.50 -8.28 -21.96
N ALA A 33 -0.23 -8.66 -20.70
CA ALA A 33 -0.85 -8.00 -19.55
C ALA A 33 -0.51 -6.50 -19.51
N THR A 34 0.75 -6.13 -19.73
CA THR A 34 1.18 -4.72 -19.73
C THR A 34 0.61 -3.92 -20.90
N GLN A 35 0.31 -4.55 -22.03
CA GLN A 35 -0.24 -3.87 -23.20
C GLN A 35 -1.75 -3.68 -23.09
N VAL A 36 -2.43 -4.71 -22.57
CA VAL A 36 -3.89 -4.82 -22.60
C VAL A 36 -4.51 -4.24 -21.34
N PHE A 37 -3.91 -4.45 -20.16
CA PHE A 37 -4.53 -4.04 -18.89
C PHE A 37 -4.68 -2.53 -18.74
N PRO A 38 -3.71 -1.68 -19.16
CA PRO A 38 -3.90 -0.23 -19.13
C PRO A 38 -5.04 0.25 -20.04
N PHE A 39 -5.27 -0.44 -21.17
CA PHE A 39 -6.38 -0.13 -22.08
C PHE A 39 -7.76 -0.36 -21.42
N PHE A 40 -7.85 -1.33 -20.51
CA PHE A 40 -9.05 -1.62 -19.73
C PHE A 40 -9.12 -0.85 -18.40
N GLU A 41 -8.24 0.14 -18.18
CA GLU A 41 -8.12 0.90 -16.92
C GLU A 41 -7.92 0.00 -15.69
N ILE A 42 -7.34 -1.20 -15.88
CA ILE A 42 -7.12 -2.13 -14.79
C ILE A 42 -6.02 -1.58 -13.88
N PRO A 43 -6.22 -1.56 -12.55
CA PRO A 43 -5.22 -1.06 -11.63
C PRO A 43 -3.86 -1.79 -11.71
N ASN A 44 -2.77 -1.05 -11.49
CA ASN A 44 -1.40 -1.58 -11.55
C ASN A 44 -1.10 -2.70 -10.53
N TRP A 45 -1.87 -2.80 -9.44
CA TRP A 45 -1.72 -3.91 -8.50
C TRP A 45 -2.00 -5.27 -9.14
N THR A 46 -2.87 -5.33 -10.16
CA THR A 46 -3.20 -6.56 -10.88
C THR A 46 -2.02 -7.08 -11.68
N ILE A 47 -1.28 -6.19 -12.36
CA ILE A 47 -0.05 -6.55 -13.10
C ILE A 47 0.97 -7.15 -12.12
N ARG A 48 1.12 -6.54 -10.93
CA ARG A 48 2.04 -7.06 -9.89
C ARG A 48 1.66 -8.47 -9.45
N LEU A 49 0.37 -8.77 -9.30
CA LEU A 49 -0.08 -10.13 -8.96
C LEU A 49 0.21 -11.14 -10.08
N VAL A 50 0.01 -10.78 -11.34
CA VAL A 50 0.33 -11.65 -12.49
C VAL A 50 1.82 -11.97 -12.52
N VAL A 51 2.68 -10.95 -12.38
CA VAL A 51 4.15 -11.15 -12.34
C VAL A 51 4.54 -12.05 -11.17
N LEU A 52 3.98 -11.81 -9.97
CA LEU A 52 4.27 -12.59 -8.78
C LEU A 52 3.81 -14.05 -8.93
N ALA A 53 2.66 -14.30 -9.55
CA ALA A 53 2.17 -15.64 -9.85
C ALA A 53 3.11 -16.39 -10.81
N ILE A 54 3.65 -15.73 -11.83
CA ILE A 54 4.64 -16.32 -12.76
C ILE A 54 5.95 -16.66 -12.02
N VAL A 55 6.42 -15.76 -11.16
CA VAL A 55 7.66 -15.97 -10.38
C VAL A 55 7.50 -17.16 -9.41
N ILE A 56 6.35 -17.28 -8.72
CA ILE A 56 6.08 -18.41 -7.82
C ILE A 56 5.82 -19.70 -8.61
N GLY A 57 5.19 -19.61 -9.78
CA GLY A 57 4.94 -20.74 -10.66
C GLY A 57 6.21 -21.33 -11.25
N PHE A 58 7.29 -20.55 -11.40
CA PHE A 58 8.54 -21.03 -11.98
C PHE A 58 9.23 -22.14 -11.16
N PRO A 59 9.46 -22.00 -9.83
CA PRO A 59 9.94 -23.09 -8.99
C PRO A 59 9.05 -24.34 -9.06
N ILE A 60 7.73 -24.16 -9.07
CA ILE A 60 6.76 -25.26 -9.15
C ILE A 60 6.90 -25.98 -10.50
N ALA A 61 7.01 -25.24 -11.60
CA ALA A 61 7.20 -25.78 -12.94
C ALA A 61 8.53 -26.55 -13.05
N LEU A 62 9.61 -26.07 -12.43
CA LEU A 62 10.88 -26.78 -12.37
C LEU A 62 10.78 -28.09 -11.57
N VAL A 63 10.09 -28.08 -10.44
CA VAL A 63 9.87 -29.29 -9.63
C VAL A 63 8.99 -30.29 -10.38
N ILE A 64 7.97 -29.84 -11.10
CA ILE A 64 7.13 -30.70 -11.95
C ILE A 64 7.95 -31.29 -13.10
N ALA A 65 8.76 -30.48 -13.78
CA ALA A 65 9.66 -30.94 -14.85
C ALA A 65 10.72 -31.93 -14.33
N TRP A 66 11.08 -31.83 -13.05
CA TRP A 66 11.97 -32.78 -12.39
C TRP A 66 11.25 -34.05 -11.94
N ALA A 67 9.99 -33.95 -11.50
CA ALA A 67 9.21 -35.06 -10.96
C ALA A 67 8.51 -35.93 -12.03
N PHE A 68 8.09 -35.33 -13.14
CA PHE A 68 7.58 -36.05 -14.31
C PHE A 68 8.73 -36.28 -15.29
N GLU A 69 9.49 -37.37 -15.07
CA GLU A 69 10.32 -37.95 -16.12
C GLU A 69 9.40 -38.26 -17.32
N LEU A 70 9.38 -37.36 -18.30
CA LEU A 70 8.59 -37.52 -19.53
C LEU A 70 9.17 -38.73 -20.28
N THR A 71 8.53 -39.87 -20.04
CA THR A 71 8.78 -41.19 -20.62
C THR A 71 9.22 -41.11 -22.08
N PRO A 72 10.46 -41.53 -22.39
CA PRO A 72 10.95 -41.60 -23.76
C PRO A 72 10.69 -43.00 -24.32
N GLU A 73 9.43 -43.42 -24.47
CA GLU A 73 9.05 -44.61 -25.24
C GLU A 73 7.55 -44.45 -25.52
N GLY A 74 7.11 -44.13 -26.73
CA GLY A 74 7.23 -45.00 -27.89
C GLY A 74 6.09 -46.01 -27.83
N ILE A 75 5.06 -45.86 -28.66
CA ILE A 75 4.04 -46.90 -28.81
C ILE A 75 4.72 -48.18 -29.32
N LYS A 76 4.92 -49.16 -28.43
CA LYS A 76 5.00 -50.63 -28.60
C LYS A 76 5.62 -51.25 -27.34
N ARG A 77 5.28 -52.44 -26.84
CA ARG A 77 4.14 -53.37 -26.92
C ARG A 77 4.53 -54.50 -25.93
N THR A 78 3.63 -54.81 -24.99
CA THR A 78 3.51 -56.06 -24.18
C THR A 78 4.65 -56.49 -23.26
N GLU A 79 4.23 -57.17 -22.17
CA GLU A 79 5.03 -57.86 -21.13
C GLU A 79 5.58 -56.92 -20.04
N ASP A 80 5.16 -56.93 -18.77
CA ASP A 80 4.41 -57.91 -18.00
C ASP A 80 3.60 -57.24 -16.89
N VAL A 81 2.40 -57.79 -16.68
CA VAL A 81 1.57 -57.57 -15.50
C VAL A 81 2.20 -58.37 -14.35
N ASP A 82 2.10 -57.81 -13.15
CA ASP A 82 2.37 -58.42 -11.83
C ASP A 82 3.81 -58.49 -11.33
N LEU A 83 4.20 -57.46 -10.56
CA LEU A 83 4.67 -57.65 -9.18
C LEU A 83 4.24 -56.46 -8.31
N ALA A 84 3.15 -56.67 -7.58
CA ALA A 84 2.61 -55.73 -6.59
C ALA A 84 3.52 -55.65 -5.35
N ALA A 85 4.08 -54.45 -5.06
CA ALA A 85 4.31 -53.96 -3.68
C ALA A 85 4.78 -52.49 -3.67
N GLY A 86 3.87 -51.57 -3.36
CA GLY A 86 4.21 -50.34 -2.61
C GLY A 86 4.61 -49.07 -3.39
N SER A 87 3.68 -48.44 -4.14
CA SER A 87 3.87 -47.04 -4.59
C SER A 87 2.67 -46.11 -4.30
N SER A 88 1.74 -46.52 -3.44
CA SER A 88 0.51 -45.76 -3.16
C SER A 88 0.71 -44.53 -2.24
N SER A 89 1.81 -44.43 -1.49
CA SER A 89 2.02 -43.31 -0.55
C SER A 89 2.48 -42.01 -1.24
N LYS A 90 3.28 -42.09 -2.31
CA LYS A 90 3.88 -40.90 -2.98
C LYS A 90 2.86 -40.02 -3.71
N LYS A 91 1.73 -40.58 -4.16
CA LYS A 91 0.63 -39.80 -4.79
C LYS A 91 -0.08 -38.87 -3.80
N ARG A 92 -0.19 -39.25 -2.52
CA ARG A 92 -0.81 -38.40 -1.49
C ARG A 92 0.11 -37.27 -1.04
N THR A 93 1.42 -37.49 -0.97
CA THR A 93 2.39 -36.43 -0.62
C THR A 93 2.32 -35.24 -1.57
N TRP A 94 2.09 -35.48 -2.87
CA TRP A 94 1.94 -34.41 -3.86
C TRP A 94 0.65 -33.59 -3.66
N ILE A 95 -0.43 -34.22 -3.22
CA ILE A 95 -1.67 -33.52 -2.82
C ILE A 95 -1.38 -32.58 -1.64
N TYR A 96 -0.60 -33.01 -0.66
CA TYR A 96 -0.22 -32.14 0.46
C TYR A 96 0.62 -30.94 0.00
N VAL A 97 1.52 -31.08 -0.98
CA VAL A 97 2.30 -29.95 -1.52
C VAL A 97 1.39 -28.94 -2.23
N VAL A 98 0.43 -29.41 -3.05
CA VAL A 98 -0.54 -28.54 -3.72
C VAL A 98 -1.46 -27.86 -2.71
N VAL A 99 -1.95 -28.60 -1.71
CA VAL A 99 -2.82 -28.06 -0.65
C VAL A 99 -2.06 -27.05 0.21
N ILE A 100 -0.79 -27.29 0.54
CA ILE A 100 0.06 -26.34 1.28
C ILE A 100 0.32 -25.09 0.43
N GLY A 101 0.60 -25.23 -0.87
CA GLY A 101 0.78 -24.09 -1.77
C GLY A 101 -0.49 -23.25 -1.94
N VAL A 102 -1.65 -23.90 -2.05
CA VAL A 102 -2.96 -23.22 -2.11
C VAL A 102 -3.28 -22.56 -0.77
N ALA A 103 -3.07 -23.23 0.37
CA ALA A 103 -3.26 -22.66 1.69
C ALA A 103 -2.32 -21.49 1.96
N PHE A 104 -1.06 -21.56 1.49
CA PHE A 104 -0.09 -20.49 1.59
C PHE A 104 -0.45 -19.31 0.66
N SER A 105 -0.99 -19.59 -0.53
CA SER A 105 -1.49 -18.56 -1.45
C SER A 105 -2.74 -17.88 -0.91
N ILE A 106 -3.67 -18.64 -0.31
CA ILE A 106 -4.85 -18.10 0.38
C ILE A 106 -4.43 -17.32 1.63
N GLY A 107 -3.42 -17.82 2.36
CA GLY A 107 -2.80 -17.17 3.49
C GLY A 107 -2.15 -15.84 3.09
N LEU A 108 -1.32 -15.81 2.04
CA LEU A 108 -0.74 -14.59 1.47
C LEU A 108 -1.79 -13.67 0.87
N PHE A 109 -2.86 -14.20 0.29
CA PHE A 109 -3.98 -13.40 -0.20
C PHE A 109 -4.73 -12.75 0.98
N PHE A 110 -5.00 -13.48 2.07
CA PHE A 110 -5.57 -12.96 3.32
C PHE A 110 -4.63 -12.00 4.04
N VAL A 111 -3.35 -12.31 4.17
CA VAL A 111 -2.33 -11.41 4.73
C VAL A 111 -2.21 -10.17 3.87
N GLY A 112 -2.18 -10.29 2.54
CA GLY A 112 -2.17 -9.17 1.61
C GLY A 112 -3.40 -8.28 1.71
N ARG A 113 -4.58 -8.82 2.00
CA ARG A 113 -5.79 -8.02 2.29
C ARG A 113 -5.96 -7.61 3.75
N TYR A 114 -5.22 -8.19 4.70
CA TYR A 114 -5.10 -7.66 6.06
C TYR A 114 -4.02 -6.57 6.15
N THR A 115 -2.92 -6.66 5.40
CA THR A 115 -1.85 -5.66 5.31
C THR A 115 -2.21 -4.51 4.36
N ALA A 116 -2.90 -4.77 3.24
CA ALA A 116 -3.48 -3.70 2.41
C ALA A 116 -4.67 -3.01 3.10
N ARG A 117 -5.39 -3.73 3.97
CA ARG A 117 -6.37 -3.14 4.88
C ARG A 117 -5.75 -2.62 6.18
N SER A 118 -4.45 -2.79 6.40
CA SER A 118 -3.70 -2.07 7.44
C SER A 118 -3.24 -0.68 6.97
N THR A 119 -3.47 -0.32 5.71
CA THR A 119 -3.61 1.09 5.27
C THR A 119 -5.04 1.60 5.32
N ALA A 120 -6.01 0.74 5.64
CA ALA A 120 -7.26 1.16 6.25
C ALA A 120 -7.10 0.96 7.77
N SER A 121 -6.11 1.67 8.34
CA SER A 121 -6.03 1.80 9.78
C SER A 121 -7.42 2.13 10.30
N THR A 122 -7.94 1.23 11.13
CA THR A 122 -8.72 1.60 12.30
C THR A 122 -7.81 2.43 13.22
N ALA A 123 -7.32 3.55 12.70
CA ALA A 123 -6.70 4.60 13.48
C ALA A 123 -7.87 5.43 14.01
N PRO A 124 -7.89 5.72 15.32
CA PRO A 124 -8.94 6.51 15.92
C PRO A 124 -8.87 7.89 15.28
N ALA A 125 -9.76 8.21 14.35
CA ALA A 125 -9.76 9.48 13.61
C ALA A 125 -8.34 9.90 13.20
N GLU A 126 -7.76 9.29 12.16
CA GLU A 126 -6.55 9.88 11.56
C GLU A 126 -6.84 11.36 11.32
N LEU A 127 -6.18 12.19 12.13
CA LEU A 127 -5.98 13.59 11.87
C LEU A 127 -5.69 13.68 10.37
N SER A 128 -6.65 14.21 9.59
CA SER A 128 -6.44 14.44 8.16
C SER A 128 -5.05 15.06 8.06
N ALA A 129 -4.11 14.36 7.41
CA ALA A 129 -2.69 14.74 7.45
C ALA A 129 -2.50 16.21 7.04
N LYS A 130 -3.44 16.73 6.26
CA LYS A 130 -3.70 18.15 6.00
C LYS A 130 -4.92 18.61 6.81
N SER A 131 -4.68 19.06 8.03
CA SER A 131 -5.70 19.70 8.87
C SER A 131 -5.10 20.90 9.59
N ILE A 132 -5.90 21.96 9.70
CA ILE A 132 -5.48 23.23 10.30
C ILE A 132 -6.57 23.80 11.20
N ALA A 133 -6.18 24.28 12.37
CA ALA A 133 -7.03 25.11 13.21
C ALA A 133 -6.47 26.54 13.25
N VAL A 134 -7.34 27.52 13.08
CA VAL A 134 -6.99 28.95 13.23
C VAL A 134 -7.46 29.39 14.62
N LEU A 135 -6.51 29.68 15.50
CA LEU A 135 -6.81 30.23 16.82
C LEU A 135 -7.30 31.68 16.72
N PRO A 136 -8.09 32.15 17.69
CA PRO A 136 -8.46 33.57 17.78
C PRO A 136 -7.22 34.46 17.76
N PHE A 137 -7.20 35.47 16.91
CA PHE A 137 -6.06 36.37 16.80
C PHE A 137 -6.02 37.34 17.99
N ASP A 138 -4.83 37.55 18.54
CA ASP A 138 -4.64 38.51 19.62
C ASP A 138 -4.73 39.94 19.12
N ASN A 139 -5.51 40.77 19.80
CA ASN A 139 -5.55 42.20 19.53
C ASN A 139 -4.47 42.92 20.35
N LEU A 140 -3.38 43.33 19.69
CA LEU A 140 -2.28 44.11 20.29
C LEU A 140 -2.45 45.63 20.11
N SER A 141 -3.63 46.07 19.66
CA SER A 141 -3.98 47.48 19.53
C SER A 141 -4.29 48.07 20.91
N ARG A 142 -4.01 49.37 21.09
CA ARG A 142 -4.30 50.07 22.36
C ARG A 142 -5.79 50.29 22.62
N ASP A 143 -6.57 50.29 21.54
CA ASP A 143 -8.00 50.54 21.58
C ASP A 143 -8.76 49.20 21.46
N PRO A 144 -9.53 48.82 22.50
CA PRO A 144 -10.29 47.57 22.55
C PRO A 144 -11.39 47.50 21.49
N ASP A 145 -11.85 48.65 20.96
CA ASP A 145 -12.82 48.67 19.87
C ASP A 145 -12.26 47.99 18.62
N ASN A 146 -10.94 47.92 18.43
CA ASN A 146 -10.34 47.22 17.28
C ASN A 146 -10.36 45.68 17.40
N ALA A 147 -10.98 45.11 18.44
CA ALA A 147 -11.15 43.65 18.55
C ALA A 147 -11.94 43.05 17.38
N TYR A 148 -12.92 43.78 16.83
CA TYR A 148 -13.65 43.33 15.63
C TYR A 148 -12.73 43.13 14.43
N PHE A 149 -11.63 43.89 14.37
CA PHE A 149 -10.70 43.84 13.26
C PHE A 149 -9.85 42.56 13.33
N ALA A 150 -9.37 42.19 14.51
CA ALA A 150 -8.68 40.92 14.72
C ALA A 150 -9.59 39.72 14.37
N GLU A 151 -10.87 39.80 14.76
CA GLU A 151 -11.88 38.81 14.42
C GLU A 151 -12.18 38.72 12.92
N GLY A 152 -12.31 39.86 12.24
CA GLY A 152 -12.51 39.90 10.79
C GLY A 152 -11.33 39.33 10.00
N VAL A 153 -10.10 39.63 10.43
CA VAL A 153 -8.89 39.06 9.82
C VAL A 153 -8.85 37.53 10.00
N GLN A 154 -9.19 37.03 11.19
CA GLN A 154 -9.28 35.60 11.45
C GLN A 154 -10.29 34.91 10.52
N ASP A 155 -11.48 35.50 10.35
CA ASP A 155 -12.55 34.95 9.50
C ASP A 155 -12.18 34.94 8.01
N GLU A 156 -11.48 35.98 7.53
CA GLU A 156 -10.96 36.02 6.17
C GLU A 156 -9.91 34.91 5.93
N VAL A 157 -9.01 34.68 6.90
CA VAL A 157 -8.03 33.59 6.84
C VAL A 157 -8.72 32.23 6.80
N LEU A 158 -9.69 31.98 7.68
CA LEU A 158 -10.49 30.75 7.67
C LEU A 158 -11.18 30.53 6.33
N THR A 159 -11.78 31.58 5.76
CA THR A 159 -12.49 31.54 4.48
C THR A 159 -11.56 31.20 3.32
N ARG A 160 -10.33 31.74 3.32
CA ARG A 160 -9.31 31.41 2.30
C ARG A 160 -8.80 29.99 2.45
N LEU A 161 -8.52 29.54 3.66
CA LEU A 161 -8.06 28.16 3.92
C LEU A 161 -9.13 27.14 3.56
N ALA A 162 -10.41 27.44 3.78
CA ALA A 162 -11.53 26.56 3.43
C ALA A 162 -11.68 26.29 1.93
N LYS A 163 -11.09 27.13 1.06
CA LYS A 163 -11.08 26.93 -0.40
C LYS A 163 -9.96 25.99 -0.87
N VAL A 164 -9.02 25.62 0.00
CA VAL A 164 -7.93 24.72 -0.35
C VAL A 164 -8.45 23.28 -0.38
N ALA A 165 -8.38 22.65 -1.55
CA ALA A 165 -8.76 21.25 -1.72
C ALA A 165 -7.94 20.35 -0.78
N ASP A 166 -8.61 19.34 -0.21
CA ASP A 166 -8.02 18.36 0.71
C ASP A 166 -7.48 18.93 2.03
N LEU A 167 -7.84 20.17 2.43
CA LEU A 167 -7.49 20.76 3.73
C LEU A 167 -8.70 20.76 4.67
N LYS A 168 -8.62 20.02 5.78
CA LYS A 168 -9.62 20.06 6.83
C LYS A 168 -9.42 21.30 7.71
N VAL A 169 -10.32 22.26 7.61
CA VAL A 169 -10.29 23.49 8.40
C VAL A 169 -11.27 23.38 9.57
N ILE A 170 -10.81 23.68 10.79
CA ILE A 170 -11.67 23.71 11.97
C ILE A 170 -12.42 25.03 12.05
N SER A 171 -13.72 24.97 12.39
CA SER A 171 -14.57 26.15 12.49
C SER A 171 -14.12 27.12 13.60
N ARG A 172 -14.37 28.41 13.37
CA ARG A 172 -14.14 29.49 14.34
C ARG A 172 -14.75 29.20 15.71
N THR A 173 -16.00 28.74 15.73
CA THR A 173 -16.73 28.43 16.97
C THR A 173 -16.05 27.34 17.80
N SER A 174 -15.37 26.39 17.15
CA SER A 174 -14.63 25.31 17.83
C SER A 174 -13.31 25.80 18.44
N THR A 175 -12.68 26.82 17.85
CA THR A 175 -11.41 27.39 18.34
C THR A 175 -11.62 28.54 19.34
N GLN A 176 -12.79 29.20 19.33
CA GLN A 176 -13.11 30.33 20.22
C GLN A 176 -12.88 30.04 21.71
N ARG A 177 -13.13 28.81 22.15
CA ARG A 177 -12.92 28.37 23.55
C ARG A 177 -11.44 28.37 23.99
N PHE A 178 -10.51 28.51 23.06
CA PHE A 178 -9.07 28.53 23.33
C PHE A 178 -8.46 29.94 23.27
N LYS A 179 -9.28 31.00 23.16
CA LYS A 179 -8.85 32.42 23.05
C LYS A 179 -7.91 32.90 24.16
N SER A 180 -8.01 32.35 25.37
CA SER A 180 -7.32 32.87 26.56
C SER A 180 -6.43 31.83 27.23
N ALA A 181 -6.08 30.76 26.52
CA ALA A 181 -5.44 29.62 27.13
C ALA A 181 -3.92 29.63 26.85
N PRO A 182 -3.05 29.77 27.85
CA PRO A 182 -1.60 29.54 27.72
C PRO A 182 -1.27 28.04 27.61
N SER A 183 -2.17 27.27 26.98
CA SER A 183 -2.06 25.82 26.88
C SER A 183 -0.98 25.47 25.90
N ASP A 184 -0.28 24.35 26.13
CA ASP A 184 0.59 23.75 25.11
C ASP A 184 -0.24 23.58 23.82
N LEU A 185 0.19 24.27 22.74
CA LEU A 185 -0.47 24.24 21.44
C LEU A 185 -0.67 22.79 20.96
N ARG A 186 0.24 21.89 21.34
CA ARG A 186 0.11 20.46 21.03
C ARG A 186 -1.12 19.82 21.65
N ASP A 187 -1.53 20.24 22.84
CA ASP A 187 -2.73 19.71 23.48
C ASP A 187 -4.00 20.28 22.87
N ILE A 188 -3.97 21.54 22.43
CA ILE A 188 -5.05 22.12 21.62
C ILE A 188 -5.18 21.35 20.30
N ALA A 189 -4.06 21.04 19.64
CA ALA A 189 -4.04 20.31 18.37
C ALA A 189 -4.68 18.92 18.53
N LYS A 190 -4.30 18.19 19.59
CA LYS A 190 -4.90 16.89 19.94
C LYS A 190 -6.39 16.99 20.23
N ARG A 191 -6.83 18.00 21.01
CA ARG A 191 -8.25 18.19 21.37
C ARG A 191 -9.11 18.57 20.17
N LEU A 192 -8.54 19.30 19.21
CA LEU A 192 -9.21 19.69 17.97
C LEU A 192 -9.10 18.63 16.88
N GLY A 193 -8.22 17.65 17.03
CA GLY A 193 -7.94 16.68 15.99
C GLY A 193 -7.38 17.35 14.73
N VAL A 194 -6.42 18.28 14.90
CA VAL A 194 -5.65 18.90 13.81
C VAL A 194 -4.14 18.65 13.88
N THR A 195 -3.50 18.62 12.72
CA THR A 195 -2.04 18.46 12.58
C THR A 195 -1.30 19.78 12.70
N ASN A 196 -1.89 20.89 12.23
CA ASN A 196 -1.27 22.20 12.24
C ASN A 196 -2.15 23.20 12.99
N ILE A 197 -1.52 24.14 13.68
CA ILE A 197 -2.20 25.28 14.30
C ILE A 197 -1.65 26.56 13.72
N LEU A 198 -2.56 27.48 13.41
CA LEU A 198 -2.25 28.82 12.98
C LEU A 198 -2.64 29.79 14.10
N GLU A 199 -1.64 30.47 14.64
CA GLU A 199 -1.80 31.56 15.59
C GLU A 199 -1.44 32.89 14.94
N GLY A 200 -1.95 33.98 15.49
CA GLY A 200 -1.68 35.29 14.93
C GLY A 200 -2.04 36.42 15.88
N SER A 201 -1.50 37.58 15.58
CA SER A 201 -1.79 38.81 16.29
C SER A 201 -2.01 39.94 15.31
N VAL A 202 -2.87 40.88 15.69
CA VAL A 202 -3.22 42.03 14.89
C VAL A 202 -3.03 43.27 15.72
N GLN A 203 -2.30 44.23 15.15
CA GLN A 203 -2.09 45.54 15.72
C GLN A 203 -2.51 46.58 14.69
N LYS A 204 -3.54 47.34 15.04
CA LYS A 204 -3.97 48.51 14.27
C LYS A 204 -3.48 49.77 14.97
N ALA A 205 -2.75 50.61 14.24
CA ALA A 205 -2.25 51.88 14.71
C ALA A 205 -2.54 52.93 13.64
N ASN A 206 -3.48 53.83 13.92
CA ASN A 206 -3.98 54.82 12.98
C ASN A 206 -4.45 54.14 11.67
N ASP A 207 -3.87 54.53 10.53
CA ASP A 207 -4.17 53.99 9.20
C ASP A 207 -3.34 52.74 8.82
N GLN A 208 -2.52 52.22 9.73
CA GLN A 208 -1.69 51.05 9.47
C GLN A 208 -2.15 49.83 10.26
N VAL A 209 -2.14 48.69 9.58
CA VAL A 209 -2.42 47.38 10.15
C VAL A 209 -1.19 46.51 10.05
N ARG A 210 -0.77 45.95 11.18
CA ARG A 210 0.27 44.91 11.25
C ARG A 210 -0.40 43.61 11.65
N VAL A 211 -0.21 42.58 10.81
CA VAL A 211 -0.68 41.23 11.08
C VAL A 211 0.55 40.34 11.16
N ASN A 212 0.69 39.60 12.26
CA ASN A 212 1.69 38.55 12.41
C ASN A 212 0.98 37.21 12.47
N VAL A 213 1.49 36.21 11.73
CA VAL A 213 0.89 34.87 11.63
C VAL A 213 1.99 33.84 11.70
N GLN A 214 1.78 32.81 12.52
CA GLN A 214 2.69 31.70 12.68
C GLN A 214 1.95 30.38 12.53
N LEU A 215 2.58 29.43 11.81
CA LEU A 215 2.12 28.06 11.67
C LEU A 215 3.01 27.15 12.51
N ILE A 216 2.39 26.31 13.34
CA ILE A 216 3.03 25.44 14.33
C ILE A 216 2.53 24.00 14.15
#